data_AF-V2W6C3-F1
#
_entry.id   AF-V2W6C3-F1
#
_cell.length_a   1.000
_cell.length_b   1.000
_cell.length_c   1.000
_cell.angle_alpha   90.00
_cell.angle_beta   90.00
_cell.angle_gamma   90.00
#
_symmetry.space_group_name_H-M   'P 1'
#
loop_
_entity.id
_entity.type
_entity.pdbx_description
1 polymer ?
#
loop_
_entity_poly.entity_id
_entity_poly.type
_entity_poly.pdbx_seq_one_letter_code
_entity_poly.pdbx_strand_id
1 'polypeptide(L)'
;MQLICKSCILDSHQNCLLHVIWKWNGQYYEWVSLASLGLVVQLGHHSNMPCPAPNTHIPSNFTVLHTNGFHQLLSYEWYPATTKIPQTCFTFRLLEHFHTMTLVGKINAYNYYCGLQNLTDNSGNLIFKDRYESFRRVTREWRHLKMLKRAGRGNNGMRSVNQTHPSELAIVCPACPHPGINLPDGWE
;
A
#
# COMPACT_ATOMS: atom_id res chain seq x y z
N MET A 1 -4.35 -14.14 -24.07
CA MET A 1 -5.60 -13.92 -23.31
C MET A 1 -6.37 -15.24 -23.35
N GLN A 2 -6.79 -15.78 -22.22
CA GLN A 2 -7.36 -17.14 -22.13
C GLN A 2 -8.74 -17.08 -21.49
N LEU A 3 -9.73 -17.71 -22.14
CA LEU A 3 -11.07 -17.85 -21.58
C LEU A 3 -11.09 -19.05 -20.63
N ILE A 4 -11.54 -18.82 -19.40
CA ILE A 4 -11.63 -19.80 -18.32
C ILE A 4 -12.96 -19.64 -17.58
N CYS A 5 -13.51 -20.74 -17.07
CA CYS A 5 -14.78 -20.74 -16.36
C CYS A 5 -14.66 -20.15 -14.94
N LYS A 6 -15.81 -19.86 -14.32
CA LYS A 6 -15.88 -19.18 -13.01
C LYS A 6 -15.10 -19.90 -11.90
N SER A 7 -15.14 -21.23 -11.82
CA SER A 7 -14.37 -21.99 -10.82
C SER A 7 -12.87 -21.84 -11.07
N CYS A 8 -12.39 -22.15 -12.26
CA CYS A 8 -10.97 -22.01 -12.62
C CYS A 8 -10.44 -20.57 -12.42
N ILE A 9 -11.28 -19.54 -12.57
CA ILE A 9 -10.95 -18.17 -12.15
C ILE A 9 -10.71 -18.12 -10.64
N LEU A 10 -11.71 -18.48 -9.83
CA LEU A 10 -11.61 -18.40 -8.37
C LEU A 10 -10.46 -19.24 -7.81
N ASP A 11 -10.21 -20.42 -8.36
CA ASP A 11 -9.14 -21.34 -7.94
C ASP A 11 -7.75 -20.78 -8.28
N SER A 12 -7.54 -20.32 -9.52
CA SER A 12 -6.26 -19.73 -9.93
C SER A 12 -5.97 -18.38 -9.26
N HIS A 13 -7.02 -17.63 -8.90
CA HIS A 13 -6.88 -16.30 -8.33
C HIS A 13 -6.77 -16.27 -6.79
N GLN A 14 -6.83 -17.42 -6.10
CA GLN A 14 -6.52 -17.52 -4.65
C GLN A 14 -5.18 -16.86 -4.28
N ASN A 15 -4.18 -17.01 -5.16
CA ASN A 15 -2.84 -16.43 -4.97
C ASN A 15 -2.61 -15.15 -5.80
N CYS A 16 -3.58 -14.78 -6.65
CA CYS A 16 -3.54 -13.63 -7.56
C CYS A 16 -4.74 -12.68 -7.33
N LEU A 17 -5.01 -12.42 -6.04
CA LEU A 17 -6.21 -11.79 -5.47
C LEU A 17 -6.67 -10.46 -6.09
N LEU A 18 -5.80 -9.78 -6.83
CA LEU A 18 -5.96 -8.39 -7.29
C LEU A 18 -5.60 -8.23 -8.79
N HIS A 19 -5.62 -9.32 -9.54
CA HIS A 19 -5.58 -9.31 -11.00
C HIS A 19 -6.94 -8.82 -11.56
N VAL A 20 -6.88 -8.07 -12.68
CA VAL A 20 -8.05 -7.48 -13.33
C VAL A 20 -8.76 -8.52 -14.20
N ILE A 21 -10.08 -8.66 -14.03
CA ILE A 21 -10.87 -9.65 -14.76
C ILE A 21 -11.90 -8.97 -15.67
N TRP A 22 -11.99 -9.48 -16.88
CA TRP A 22 -12.94 -9.08 -17.90
C TRP A 22 -13.94 -10.22 -18.13
N LYS A 23 -15.23 -9.93 -18.00
CA LYS A 23 -16.33 -10.87 -18.21
C LYS A 23 -17.04 -10.56 -19.53
N TRP A 24 -17.29 -11.57 -20.35
CA TRP A 24 -18.19 -11.43 -21.48
C TRP A 24 -19.64 -11.38 -20.98
N ASN A 25 -20.40 -10.36 -21.35
CA ASN A 25 -21.81 -10.22 -20.98
C ASN A 25 -22.81 -10.63 -22.08
N GLY A 26 -22.30 -11.04 -23.25
CA GLY A 26 -23.09 -11.36 -24.44
C GLY A 26 -22.85 -10.37 -25.59
N GLN A 27 -22.46 -9.13 -25.29
CA GLN A 27 -22.23 -8.07 -26.29
C GLN A 27 -20.82 -7.48 -26.23
N TYR A 28 -20.24 -7.33 -25.03
CA TYR A 28 -18.90 -6.79 -24.82
C TYR A 28 -18.23 -7.40 -23.58
N TYR A 29 -16.95 -7.07 -23.39
CA TYR A 29 -16.20 -7.38 -22.17
C TYR A 29 -16.39 -6.24 -21.16
N GLU A 30 -17.03 -6.55 -20.04
CA GLU A 30 -17.16 -5.64 -18.90
C GLU A 30 -16.13 -5.99 -17.81
N TRP A 31 -15.67 -5.00 -17.06
CA TRP A 31 -14.81 -5.25 -15.90
C TRP A 31 -15.62 -5.89 -14.78
N VAL A 32 -15.04 -6.89 -14.11
CA VAL A 32 -15.65 -7.54 -12.95
C VAL A 32 -14.64 -7.74 -11.83
N SER A 33 -15.07 -7.51 -10.58
CA SER A 33 -14.22 -7.76 -9.42
C SER A 33 -14.25 -9.24 -9.02
N LEU A 34 -13.13 -9.76 -8.50
CA LEU A 34 -13.09 -11.09 -7.90
C LEU A 34 -14.09 -11.24 -6.75
N ALA A 35 -14.31 -10.17 -5.96
CA ALA A 35 -15.30 -10.14 -4.90
C ALA A 35 -16.74 -10.34 -5.42
N SER A 36 -17.12 -9.70 -6.54
CA SER A 36 -18.45 -9.87 -7.16
C SER A 36 -18.59 -11.17 -7.96
N LEU A 37 -17.48 -11.86 -8.26
CA LEU A 37 -17.50 -13.28 -8.63
C LEU A 37 -17.66 -14.21 -7.41
N GLY A 38 -17.45 -13.73 -6.18
CA GLY A 38 -17.57 -14.51 -4.96
C GLY A 38 -16.24 -15.06 -4.41
N LEU A 39 -15.09 -14.49 -4.78
CA LEU A 39 -13.82 -14.81 -4.12
C LEU A 39 -13.85 -14.30 -2.67
N VAL A 40 -13.78 -15.22 -1.72
CA VAL A 40 -13.61 -14.92 -0.29
C VAL A 40 -12.17 -15.20 0.10
N VAL A 41 -11.48 -14.19 0.61
CA VAL A 41 -10.07 -14.29 1.05
C VAL A 41 -10.04 -14.38 2.58
N GLN A 42 -9.55 -15.50 3.10
CA GLN A 42 -9.33 -15.64 4.53
C GLN A 42 -7.94 -15.08 4.91
N LEU A 43 -7.92 -14.01 5.70
CA LEU A 43 -6.67 -13.37 6.13
C LEU A 43 -6.12 -14.02 7.41
N GLY A 44 -4.79 -14.18 7.48
CA GLY A 44 -4.10 -14.55 8.73
C GLY A 44 -3.91 -16.05 8.98
N HIS A 45 -4.08 -16.91 7.98
CA HIS A 45 -3.65 -18.32 8.02
C HIS A 45 -2.74 -18.58 6.80
N HIS A 46 -1.58 -19.24 6.99
CA HIS A 46 -0.56 -19.37 5.94
C HIS A 46 -0.79 -20.47 4.89
N SER A 47 -1.82 -21.30 5.06
CA SER A 47 -1.96 -22.59 4.35
C SER A 47 -3.15 -22.68 3.38
N ASN A 48 -3.85 -21.58 3.12
CA ASN A 48 -5.16 -21.55 2.44
C ASN A 48 -6.25 -22.46 3.07
N MET A 49 -6.00 -23.03 4.25
CA MET A 49 -6.96 -23.87 4.97
C MET A 49 -8.10 -23.01 5.56
N PRO A 50 -9.37 -23.44 5.42
CA PRO A 50 -10.48 -22.75 6.06
C PRO A 50 -10.32 -22.76 7.58
N CYS A 51 -10.61 -21.63 8.21
CA CYS A 51 -10.56 -21.48 9.66
C CYS A 51 -11.67 -22.33 10.30
N PRO A 52 -11.39 -23.13 11.34
CA PRO A 52 -12.43 -23.87 12.07
C PRO A 52 -13.44 -22.96 12.80
N ALA A 53 -13.05 -21.70 13.10
CA ALA A 53 -13.87 -20.71 13.77
C ALA A 53 -13.71 -19.34 13.08
N PRO A 54 -14.25 -19.15 11.86
CA PRO A 54 -14.10 -17.91 11.12
C PRO A 54 -14.87 -16.78 11.82
N ASN A 55 -14.27 -15.61 11.93
CA ASN A 55 -14.95 -14.44 12.46
C ASN A 55 -16.11 -14.04 11.51
N THR A 56 -17.35 -14.16 12.00
CA THR A 56 -18.58 -13.88 11.24
C THR A 56 -18.75 -12.40 10.90
N HIS A 57 -17.99 -11.50 11.53
CA HIS A 57 -18.03 -10.06 11.29
C HIS A 57 -17.27 -9.66 10.00
N ILE A 58 -17.77 -10.12 8.85
CA ILE A 58 -17.20 -9.81 7.52
C ILE A 58 -17.38 -8.30 7.23
N PRO A 59 -16.30 -7.52 7.03
CA PRO A 59 -16.40 -6.12 6.64
C PRO A 59 -16.82 -6.01 5.17
N SER A 60 -18.12 -5.78 4.93
CA SER A 60 -18.77 -5.82 3.60
C SER A 60 -18.26 -4.82 2.55
N ASN A 61 -17.31 -3.95 2.89
CA ASN A 61 -16.73 -2.92 2.02
C ASN A 61 -15.24 -2.73 2.30
N PHE A 62 -14.40 -3.70 1.91
CA PHE A 62 -12.95 -3.69 2.09
C PHE A 62 -12.22 -3.40 0.76
N THR A 63 -11.41 -2.34 0.71
CA THR A 63 -10.71 -1.89 -0.52
C THR A 63 -9.18 -2.05 -0.40
N VAL A 64 -8.50 -2.54 -1.46
CA VAL A 64 -7.06 -2.89 -1.46
C VAL A 64 -6.38 -2.50 -2.78
N LEU A 65 -5.10 -2.08 -2.76
CA LEU A 65 -4.34 -1.61 -3.93
C LEU A 65 -2.86 -2.10 -3.94
N HIS A 66 -2.52 -3.26 -4.52
CA HIS A 66 -1.34 -4.13 -4.17
C HIS A 66 -0.20 -4.31 -5.20
N THR A 67 0.95 -4.91 -4.80
CA THR A 67 1.91 -5.66 -5.67
C THR A 67 3.09 -6.49 -5.01
N ASN A 68 3.01 -7.10 -3.79
CA ASN A 68 3.10 -8.58 -3.50
C ASN A 68 3.85 -9.08 -2.19
N GLY A 69 3.10 -9.53 -1.15
CA GLY A 69 3.49 -10.54 -0.09
C GLY A 69 4.32 -10.11 1.16
N PHE A 70 4.37 -10.73 2.37
CA PHE A 70 3.78 -11.93 3.05
C PHE A 70 3.70 -11.73 4.63
N HIS A 71 2.65 -11.90 5.48
CA HIS A 71 1.16 -11.90 5.39
C HIS A 71 0.38 -11.56 6.75
N GLN A 72 0.55 -10.41 7.46
CA GLN A 72 -0.40 -9.87 8.52
C GLN A 72 -0.76 -8.38 8.26
N LEU A 73 -1.82 -8.10 7.49
CA LEU A 73 -2.15 -6.78 6.92
C LEU A 73 -0.93 -5.99 6.41
N LEU A 74 -0.23 -5.22 7.25
CA LEU A 74 1.10 -4.68 6.95
C LEU A 74 1.99 -5.69 6.23
N SER A 75 2.00 -6.94 6.68
CA SER A 75 2.79 -7.98 6.04
C SER A 75 2.07 -8.68 4.87
N TYR A 76 0.77 -8.49 4.60
CA TYR A 76 0.26 -8.63 3.21
C TYR A 76 0.81 -7.51 2.29
N GLU A 77 1.76 -6.68 2.75
CA GLU A 77 2.08 -5.32 2.28
C GLU A 77 0.92 -4.33 2.35
N TRP A 78 -0.21 -4.69 2.97
CA TRP A 78 -1.45 -3.91 3.03
C TRP A 78 -1.43 -2.99 4.24
N TYR A 79 -0.81 -1.82 4.07
CA TYR A 79 -0.84 -0.74 5.05
C TYR A 79 -2.29 -0.24 5.26
N PRO A 80 -2.87 -0.41 6.46
CA PRO A 80 -4.26 -0.03 6.71
C PRO A 80 -4.42 1.49 6.84
N ALA A 81 -5.50 2.04 6.30
CA ALA A 81 -5.88 3.45 6.49
C ALA A 81 -6.38 3.76 7.91
N THR A 82 -6.79 2.73 8.66
CA THR A 82 -7.31 2.81 10.03
C THR A 82 -6.90 1.58 10.82
N THR A 83 -6.34 1.79 12.02
CA THR A 83 -5.75 0.72 12.85
C THR A 83 -6.77 -0.14 13.61
N LYS A 84 -7.97 0.40 13.92
CA LYS A 84 -8.99 -0.32 14.71
C LYS A 84 -9.88 -1.23 13.86
N ILE A 85 -10.42 -0.69 12.76
CA ILE A 85 -11.23 -1.43 11.78
C ILE A 85 -10.82 -0.91 10.39
N PRO A 86 -9.96 -1.63 9.65
CA PRO A 86 -9.59 -1.25 8.29
C PRO A 86 -10.71 -1.60 7.31
N GLN A 87 -11.21 -0.59 6.60
CA GLN A 87 -12.06 -0.75 5.39
C GLN A 87 -11.30 -0.36 4.11
N THR A 88 -10.04 0.05 4.22
CA THR A 88 -9.21 0.51 3.11
C THR A 88 -7.75 0.28 3.45
N CYS A 89 -7.01 -0.34 2.54
CA CYS A 89 -5.58 -0.57 2.66
C CYS A 89 -4.86 -0.13 1.38
N PHE A 90 -3.81 0.67 1.54
CA PHE A 90 -2.85 1.01 0.49
C PHE A 90 -1.64 0.11 0.66
N THR A 91 -0.90 -0.22 -0.40
CA THR A 91 0.20 -1.17 -0.24
C THR A 91 1.58 -0.58 -0.34
N PHE A 92 2.56 -1.32 0.20
CA PHE A 92 3.95 -0.88 0.25
C PHE A 92 4.45 -0.49 -1.14
N ARG A 93 4.28 -1.33 -2.17
CA ARG A 93 4.68 -0.99 -3.54
C ARG A 93 3.90 0.19 -4.14
N LEU A 94 2.63 0.40 -3.80
CA LEU A 94 1.90 1.62 -4.21
C LEU A 94 2.47 2.88 -3.54
N LEU A 95 2.78 2.78 -2.24
CA LEU A 95 3.32 3.87 -1.44
C LEU A 95 4.79 4.18 -1.77
N GLU A 96 5.55 3.18 -2.19
CA GLU A 96 6.92 3.32 -2.72
C GLU A 96 6.94 3.89 -4.12
N HIS A 97 6.08 3.40 -5.03
CA HIS A 97 5.91 4.00 -6.34
C HIS A 97 5.50 5.47 -6.22
N PHE A 98 4.52 5.79 -5.36
CA PHE A 98 4.19 7.18 -5.05
C PHE A 98 5.36 7.97 -4.48
N HIS A 99 6.13 7.39 -3.53
CA HIS A 99 7.28 8.08 -2.95
C HIS A 99 8.33 8.42 -4.01
N THR A 100 8.68 7.47 -4.88
CA THR A 100 9.59 7.69 -6.02
C THR A 100 9.04 8.72 -7.01
N MET A 101 7.75 8.63 -7.39
CA MET A 101 7.14 9.59 -8.33
C MET A 101 7.01 11.01 -7.75
N THR A 102 6.88 11.16 -6.43
CA THR A 102 6.94 12.49 -5.78
C THR A 102 8.35 13.08 -5.74
N LEU A 103 9.40 12.26 -5.78
CA LEU A 103 10.80 12.71 -5.76
C LEU A 103 11.34 12.97 -7.18
N VAL A 104 11.14 12.02 -8.09
CA VAL A 104 11.68 12.06 -9.47
C VAL A 104 10.74 12.85 -10.40
N GLY A 105 9.47 12.42 -10.48
CA GLY A 105 8.47 13.02 -11.37
C GLY A 105 7.80 14.29 -10.83
N LYS A 106 8.11 14.71 -9.59
CA LYS A 106 7.50 15.85 -8.87
C LYS A 106 5.95 15.79 -8.82
N ILE A 107 5.36 14.61 -8.99
CA ILE A 107 3.91 14.43 -9.04
C ILE A 107 3.31 14.67 -7.65
N ASN A 108 2.27 15.49 -7.55
CA ASN A 108 1.57 15.74 -6.29
C ASN A 108 0.61 14.58 -5.92
N ALA A 109 0.15 14.55 -4.66
CA ALA A 109 -0.71 13.46 -4.16
C ALA A 109 -2.05 13.34 -4.91
N TYR A 110 -2.65 14.46 -5.33
CA TYR A 110 -3.94 14.49 -6.01
C TYR A 110 -3.82 13.93 -7.42
N ASN A 111 -2.87 14.44 -8.23
CA ASN A 111 -2.64 13.97 -9.60
C ASN A 111 -2.33 12.47 -9.65
N TYR A 112 -1.54 11.95 -8.69
CA TYR A 112 -1.26 10.51 -8.61
C TYR A 112 -2.50 9.70 -8.23
N TYR A 113 -3.32 10.19 -7.29
CA TYR A 113 -4.56 9.53 -6.88
C TYR A 113 -5.59 9.49 -8.02
N CYS A 114 -5.79 10.60 -8.75
CA CYS A 114 -6.62 10.62 -9.95
C CYS A 114 -6.06 9.69 -11.03
N GLY A 115 -4.73 9.59 -11.18
CA GLY A 115 -4.10 8.59 -12.06
C GLY A 115 -4.50 7.14 -11.71
N LEU A 116 -4.63 6.79 -10.43
CA LEU A 116 -5.12 5.47 -9.98
C LEU A 116 -6.62 5.27 -10.29
N GLN A 117 -7.43 6.33 -10.19
CA GLN A 117 -8.84 6.28 -10.58
C GLN A 117 -8.96 6.04 -12.09
N ASN A 118 -8.24 6.81 -12.91
CA ASN A 118 -8.22 6.69 -14.37
C ASN A 118 -7.69 5.33 -14.85
N LEU A 119 -6.73 4.71 -14.13
CA LEU A 119 -6.28 3.34 -14.40
C LEU A 119 -7.34 2.26 -14.09
N THR A 120 -8.35 2.61 -13.29
CA THR A 120 -9.50 1.74 -12.96
C THR A 120 -10.67 1.99 -13.91
N ASP A 121 -11.00 3.26 -14.16
CA ASP A 121 -11.93 3.72 -15.20
C ASP A 121 -11.53 5.12 -15.69
N ASN A 122 -11.07 5.21 -16.94
CA ASN A 122 -10.75 6.48 -17.61
C ASN A 122 -11.95 7.12 -18.32
N SER A 123 -13.13 6.49 -18.30
CA SER A 123 -14.36 7.00 -18.91
C SER A 123 -15.23 7.83 -17.97
N GLY A 124 -14.99 7.75 -16.64
CA GLY A 124 -15.72 8.51 -15.63
C GLY A 124 -17.15 7.99 -15.35
N ASN A 125 -17.46 6.79 -15.80
CA ASN A 125 -18.78 6.16 -15.61
C ASN A 125 -18.89 5.47 -14.24
N LEU A 126 -17.77 5.10 -13.61
CA LEU A 126 -17.76 4.50 -12.27
C LEU A 126 -17.68 5.55 -11.15
N ILE A 127 -18.72 5.61 -10.31
CA ILE A 127 -18.76 6.45 -9.11
C ILE A 127 -17.95 5.79 -7.99
N PHE A 128 -16.69 6.17 -7.85
CA PHE A 128 -15.84 5.73 -6.75
C PHE A 128 -16.11 6.51 -5.46
N LYS A 129 -16.19 5.81 -4.31
CA LYS A 129 -16.15 6.45 -2.99
C LYS A 129 -14.75 7.02 -2.75
N ASP A 130 -14.65 8.33 -2.53
CA ASP A 130 -13.34 8.97 -2.34
C ASP A 130 -12.59 8.44 -1.11
N ARG A 131 -11.29 8.22 -1.30
CA ARG A 131 -10.29 7.79 -0.32
C ARG A 131 -9.05 8.70 -0.34
N TYR A 132 -9.05 9.83 -1.06
CA TYR A 132 -7.90 10.73 -1.20
C TYR A 132 -7.34 11.17 0.16
N GLU A 133 -8.18 11.56 1.12
CA GLU A 133 -7.72 11.92 2.47
C GLU A 133 -7.12 10.75 3.26
N SER A 134 -7.59 9.51 3.02
CA SER A 134 -6.95 8.31 3.57
C SER A 134 -5.58 8.06 2.95
N PHE A 135 -5.44 8.26 1.63
CA PHE A 135 -4.17 8.17 0.92
C PHE A 135 -3.18 9.25 1.38
N ARG A 136 -3.64 10.51 1.50
CA ARG A 136 -2.86 11.66 1.97
C ARG A 136 -2.38 11.49 3.42
N ARG A 137 -3.14 10.78 4.26
CA ARG A 137 -2.72 10.39 5.61
C ARG A 137 -1.66 9.28 5.57
N VAL A 138 -1.97 8.14 4.96
CA VAL A 138 -1.09 6.97 4.94
C VAL A 138 0.26 7.27 4.28
N THR A 139 0.29 8.10 3.23
CA THR A 139 1.56 8.52 2.59
C THR A 139 2.44 9.41 3.48
N ARG A 140 1.88 10.13 4.47
CA ARG A 140 2.65 10.86 5.50
C ARG A 140 3.22 9.89 6.54
N GLU A 141 2.40 8.97 7.03
CA GLU A 141 2.82 7.91 7.97
C GLU A 141 3.94 7.05 7.37
N TRP A 142 3.78 6.61 6.12
CA TRP A 142 4.77 5.86 5.35
C TRP A 142 6.12 6.57 5.27
N ARG A 143 6.13 7.86 4.92
CA ARG A 143 7.34 8.68 4.88
C ARG A 143 8.02 8.78 6.24
N HIS A 144 7.25 8.96 7.32
CA HIS A 144 7.78 8.99 8.68
C HIS A 144 8.40 7.64 9.09
N LEU A 145 7.74 6.51 8.80
CA LEU A 145 8.26 5.17 9.05
C LEU A 145 9.54 4.87 8.25
N LYS A 146 9.63 5.31 7.00
CA LYS A 146 10.87 5.22 6.19
C LYS A 146 12.00 6.07 6.78
N MET A 147 11.71 7.26 7.32
CA MET A 147 12.71 8.08 8.03
C MET A 147 13.19 7.42 9.33
N LEU A 148 12.26 6.89 10.15
CA LEU A 148 12.59 6.16 11.39
C LEU A 148 13.48 4.94 11.09
N LYS A 149 13.11 4.12 10.10
CA LYS A 149 13.88 2.94 9.67
C LYS A 149 15.28 3.33 9.19
N ARG A 150 15.43 4.40 8.42
CA ARG A 150 16.74 4.92 7.97
C ARG A 150 17.63 5.35 9.13
N ALA A 151 17.05 5.90 10.20
CA ALA A 151 17.76 6.37 11.38
C ALA A 151 17.85 5.33 12.52
N GLY A 152 17.46 4.07 12.28
CA GLY A 152 17.49 2.98 13.27
C GLY A 152 16.57 3.14 14.49
N ARG A 153 15.68 4.13 14.49
CA ARG A 153 14.84 4.48 15.66
C ARG A 153 13.78 3.42 15.92
N GLY A 154 13.61 3.04 17.20
CA GLY A 154 12.73 1.95 17.61
C GLY A 154 13.27 0.54 17.33
N ASN A 155 14.41 0.38 16.64
CA ASN A 155 15.01 -0.92 16.33
C ASN A 155 16.38 -1.13 17.03
N ASN A 156 16.79 -0.20 17.90
CA ASN A 156 18.09 -0.23 18.57
C ASN A 156 18.03 -0.66 20.05
N GLY A 157 16.86 -1.06 20.56
CA GLY A 157 16.62 -1.43 21.97
C GLY A 157 16.68 -0.27 22.99
N MET A 158 17.49 0.76 22.73
CA MET A 158 17.78 1.85 23.65
C MET A 158 16.71 2.95 23.70
N ARG A 159 16.08 3.28 22.55
CA ARG A 159 15.08 4.36 22.47
C ARG A 159 13.89 4.00 21.58
N SER A 160 12.69 4.18 22.13
CA SER A 160 11.43 4.07 21.41
C SER A 160 11.28 5.18 20.37
N VAL A 161 10.37 5.00 19.41
CA VAL A 161 10.04 6.01 18.39
C VAL A 161 9.66 7.36 19.03
N ASN A 162 8.92 7.34 20.13
CA ASN A 162 8.45 8.52 20.86
C ASN A 162 9.59 9.32 21.53
N GLN A 163 10.79 8.73 21.67
CA GLN A 163 12.00 9.36 22.22
C GLN A 163 12.95 9.84 21.10
N THR A 164 12.40 10.12 19.92
CA THR A 164 13.13 10.74 18.80
C THR A 164 12.96 12.26 18.89
N HIS A 165 14.06 12.97 19.14
CA HIS A 165 14.06 14.43 19.24
C HIS A 165 13.98 15.11 17.86
N PRO A 166 13.66 16.41 17.78
CA PRO A 166 13.82 17.20 16.56
C PRO A 166 15.22 17.02 15.95
N SER A 167 15.30 17.13 14.61
CA SER A 167 16.51 16.92 13.80
C SER A 167 17.14 15.51 13.82
N GLU A 168 16.82 14.61 14.76
CA GLU A 168 17.40 13.25 14.83
C GLU A 168 17.07 12.31 13.65
N LEU A 169 16.20 12.73 12.72
CA LEU A 169 15.85 12.02 11.48
C LEU A 169 16.31 12.75 10.20
N ALA A 170 16.94 13.92 10.34
CA ALA A 170 17.48 14.67 9.21
C ALA A 170 18.63 13.89 8.54
N ILE A 171 18.88 14.19 7.26
CA ILE A 171 20.12 13.78 6.60
C ILE A 171 21.16 14.86 6.90
N VAL A 172 22.33 14.48 7.40
CA VAL A 172 23.47 15.41 7.52
C VAL A 172 23.84 15.87 6.10
N CYS A 173 23.76 17.18 5.85
CA CYS A 173 24.08 17.71 4.53
C CYS A 173 25.59 17.59 4.26
N PRO A 174 26.04 16.85 3.23
CA PRO A 174 27.47 16.65 2.96
C PRO A 174 28.18 17.91 2.44
N ALA A 175 27.42 18.92 2.03
CA ALA A 175 27.93 20.22 1.57
C ALA A 175 27.94 21.30 2.68
N CYS A 176 27.44 21.00 3.89
CA CYS A 176 27.65 21.87 5.04
C CYS A 176 29.06 21.66 5.62
N PRO A 177 29.69 22.68 6.22
CA PRO A 177 30.96 22.54 6.93
C PRO A 177 30.81 21.71 8.20
N HIS A 178 31.59 20.62 8.31
CA HIS A 178 31.64 19.73 9.48
C HIS A 178 33.12 19.52 9.89
N PRO A 179 33.58 20.18 10.97
CA PRO A 179 34.95 20.02 11.47
C PRO A 179 35.28 18.56 11.77
N GLY A 180 36.46 18.11 11.33
CA GLY A 180 36.89 16.70 11.47
C GLY A 180 36.15 15.69 10.60
N ILE A 181 35.30 16.12 9.65
CA ILE A 181 34.60 15.23 8.71
C ILE A 181 34.84 15.63 7.24
N ASN A 182 34.63 16.91 6.88
CA ASN A 182 34.80 17.41 5.51
C ASN A 182 35.52 18.77 5.42
N LEU A 183 36.05 19.25 6.53
CA LEU A 183 36.93 20.42 6.61
C LEU A 183 38.38 19.96 6.92
N PRO A 184 39.41 20.64 6.39
CA PRO A 184 40.79 20.37 6.77
C PRO A 184 41.06 20.80 8.22
N ASP A 185 42.11 20.26 8.82
CA ASP A 185 42.60 20.74 10.12
C ASP A 185 43.09 22.20 10.00
N GLY A 186 42.71 23.07 10.93
CA GLY A 186 43.05 24.50 10.88
C GLY A 186 42.27 25.31 9.83
N TRP A 187 40.99 24.99 9.62
CA TRP A 187 40.08 25.71 8.71
C TRP A 187 39.53 27.05 9.26
N GLU A 188 39.79 27.35 10.54
CA GLU A 188 39.21 28.46 11.33
C GLU A 188 39.73 29.86 10.95
#